data_AF-A0A1Q5EJI9-F1
#
_entry.id   AF-A0A1Q5EJI9-F1
#
_cell.length_a   1.000
_cell.length_b   1.000
_cell.length_c   1.000
_cell.angle_alpha   90.00
_cell.angle_beta   90.00
_cell.angle_gamma   90.00
#
_symmetry.space_group_name_H-M   'P 1'
#
loop_
_entity.id
_entity.type
_entity.pdbx_description
1 polymer ?
#
loop_
_entity_poly.entity_id
_entity_poly.type
_entity_poly.pdbx_seq_one_letter_code
_entity_poly.pdbx_strand_id
1 'polypeptide(L)'
;MTTETATSLLRFATAGSVDDGKSTLVGRLLHDSKSVLADQLEAVEHASRRRGQDTPDLALLTDGLRAEREQGITIDVAYRYFATARRRFILADTPGHVQYTRNMVTGASTAELAVVLVDARNGVVEQTRRHAAVAALLRVPHVVLAVNKMDLVDYAEPVFAAIAEEFTAYAASLGVKDVVAVPISALAGDNVVEPSGHMDWYGGPTLLEHLETVPVGSDPSVEPARFPVQYVIRPQSEEHHDYRGYAGQLASGVLRVGDPVTVLPSGHTSTVAAIDALGVETDIAWAPQSVTVRLADDIDISRGDLIASGSTAVASKDIEATVCHLNERPLHVGAKVLLKHTTRTVRALVKEISYRIDIDTLEQRPAPEGLNVNDIGHLVLRTAEPLALDPYRDNRRTGSFILIDPADGTTLTAGMAGEAFDTTVSTIDASTEEDWV
;
A
#
# COMPACT_ATOMS: atom_id res chain seq x y z
N MET A 1 2.94 -15.97 -34.30
CA MET A 1 3.37 -15.66 -32.92
C MET A 1 2.13 -15.29 -32.15
N THR A 2 1.59 -16.24 -31.40
CA THR A 2 0.54 -15.99 -30.40
C THR A 2 1.12 -14.99 -29.40
N THR A 3 0.61 -13.76 -29.41
CA THR A 3 0.77 -12.82 -28.31
C THR A 3 0.26 -13.49 -27.06
N GLU A 4 1.17 -13.98 -26.23
CA GLU A 4 0.90 -14.40 -24.87
C GLU A 4 0.34 -13.16 -24.17
N THR A 5 -0.98 -13.11 -23.98
CA THR A 5 -1.62 -12.00 -23.29
C THR A 5 -1.03 -11.97 -21.89
N ALA A 6 -0.19 -10.98 -21.60
CA ALA A 6 0.47 -10.86 -20.31
C ALA A 6 -0.60 -10.88 -19.21
N THR A 7 -0.65 -11.96 -18.44
CA THR A 7 -1.62 -12.11 -17.35
C THR A 7 -1.33 -11.02 -16.33
N SER A 8 -2.28 -10.09 -16.13
CA SER A 8 -2.08 -8.96 -15.22
C SER A 8 -1.97 -9.45 -13.77
N LEU A 9 -1.30 -8.66 -12.93
CA LEU A 9 -1.08 -8.95 -11.51
C LEU A 9 -1.86 -7.95 -10.66
N LEU A 10 -2.68 -8.41 -9.72
CA LEU A 10 -3.28 -7.58 -8.67
C LEU A 10 -2.58 -7.83 -7.34
N ARG A 11 -2.08 -6.77 -6.70
CA ARG A 11 -1.76 -6.79 -5.27
C ARG A 11 -2.94 -6.24 -4.49
N PHE A 12 -3.50 -7.02 -3.58
CA PHE A 12 -4.57 -6.52 -2.71
C PHE A 12 -4.39 -6.96 -1.26
N ALA A 13 -4.95 -6.20 -0.35
CA ALA A 13 -4.93 -6.49 1.08
C ALA A 13 -6.36 -6.69 1.61
N THR A 14 -6.55 -7.63 2.54
CA THR A 14 -7.80 -7.79 3.28
C THR A 14 -7.70 -7.07 4.61
N ALA A 15 -8.74 -6.31 4.96
CA ALA A 15 -8.88 -5.62 6.24
C ALA A 15 -10.32 -5.79 6.75
N GLY A 16 -10.54 -5.62 8.05
CA GLY A 16 -11.85 -5.90 8.69
C GLY A 16 -11.67 -6.24 10.16
N SER A 17 -12.74 -6.18 10.94
CA SER A 17 -12.72 -6.47 12.38
C SER A 17 -12.28 -7.92 12.67
N VAL A 18 -11.96 -8.19 13.93
CA VAL A 18 -11.96 -9.56 14.46
C VAL A 18 -13.35 -10.16 14.22
N ASP A 19 -13.40 -11.41 13.83
CA ASP A 19 -14.61 -12.18 13.50
C ASP A 19 -15.39 -11.77 12.24
N ASP A 20 -15.00 -10.75 11.47
CA ASP A 20 -15.68 -10.39 10.21
C ASP A 20 -15.53 -11.46 9.09
N GLY A 21 -14.76 -12.52 9.34
CA GLY A 21 -14.61 -13.66 8.42
C GLY A 21 -13.54 -13.47 7.35
N LYS A 22 -12.50 -12.67 7.62
CA LYS A 22 -11.35 -12.47 6.70
C LYS A 22 -10.68 -13.79 6.29
N SER A 23 -10.24 -14.59 7.27
CA SER A 23 -9.60 -15.88 7.03
C SER A 23 -10.51 -16.85 6.27
N THR A 24 -11.81 -16.86 6.58
CA THR A 24 -12.81 -17.66 5.86
C THR A 24 -12.93 -17.22 4.40
N LEU A 25 -13.01 -15.91 4.14
CA LEU A 25 -13.10 -15.37 2.79
C LEU A 25 -11.85 -15.72 1.97
N VAL A 26 -10.67 -15.53 2.55
CA VAL A 26 -9.40 -15.87 1.90
C VAL A 26 -9.34 -17.37 1.62
N GLY A 27 -9.67 -18.21 2.59
CA GLY A 27 -9.74 -19.65 2.43
C GLY A 27 -10.72 -20.05 1.30
N ARG A 28 -11.88 -19.39 1.21
CA ARG A 28 -12.85 -19.61 0.14
C ARG A 28 -12.32 -19.24 -1.23
N LEU A 29 -11.71 -18.06 -1.37
CA LEU A 29 -11.08 -17.62 -2.62
C LEU A 29 -9.99 -18.61 -3.07
N LEU A 30 -9.18 -19.12 -2.14
CA LEU A 30 -8.12 -20.09 -2.46
C LEU A 30 -8.68 -21.46 -2.86
N HIS A 31 -9.70 -21.94 -2.15
CA HIS A 31 -10.39 -23.19 -2.45
C HIS A 31 -11.06 -23.15 -3.83
N ASP A 32 -11.90 -22.15 -4.06
CA ASP A 32 -12.74 -22.07 -5.25
C ASP A 32 -11.93 -21.68 -6.51
N SER A 33 -10.81 -20.95 -6.35
CA SER A 33 -9.86 -20.69 -7.44
C SER A 33 -9.01 -21.91 -7.83
N LYS A 34 -9.22 -23.07 -7.20
CA LYS A 34 -8.48 -24.33 -7.44
C LYS A 34 -6.97 -24.18 -7.32
N SER A 35 -6.52 -23.18 -6.55
CA SER A 35 -5.09 -22.89 -6.33
C SER A 35 -4.50 -23.70 -5.18
N VAL A 36 -5.34 -24.37 -4.38
CA VAL A 36 -4.94 -25.28 -3.31
C VAL A 36 -4.84 -26.70 -3.85
N LEU A 37 -3.67 -27.33 -3.69
CA LEU A 37 -3.46 -28.73 -4.03
C LEU A 37 -4.39 -29.62 -3.17
N ALA A 38 -4.95 -30.67 -3.77
CA ALA A 38 -5.98 -31.51 -3.14
C ALA A 38 -5.56 -32.13 -1.79
N ASP A 39 -4.26 -32.38 -1.61
CA ASP A 39 -3.66 -32.90 -0.38
C ASP A 39 -3.74 -31.92 0.80
N GLN A 40 -3.64 -30.62 0.54
CA GLN A 40 -3.82 -29.60 1.59
C GLN A 40 -5.28 -29.47 2.03
N LEU A 41 -6.22 -29.68 1.11
CA LEU A 41 -7.65 -29.69 1.43
C LEU A 41 -8.03 -30.90 2.27
N GLU A 42 -7.53 -32.10 1.93
CA GLU A 42 -7.70 -33.28 2.77
C GLU A 42 -7.12 -33.08 4.18
N ALA A 43 -5.98 -32.42 4.30
CA ALA A 43 -5.37 -32.09 5.59
C ALA A 43 -6.26 -31.15 6.43
N VAL A 44 -6.90 -30.16 5.81
CA VAL A 44 -7.85 -29.24 6.46
C VAL A 44 -9.11 -29.98 6.89
N GLU A 45 -9.71 -30.80 6.02
CA GLU A 45 -10.88 -31.62 6.38
C GLU A 45 -10.60 -32.53 7.58
N HIS A 46 -9.43 -33.18 7.58
CA HIS A 46 -9.01 -34.02 8.70
C HIS A 46 -8.81 -33.21 9.99
N ALA A 47 -8.27 -31.98 9.90
CA ALA A 47 -8.07 -31.12 11.05
C ALA A 47 -9.39 -30.57 11.62
N SER A 48 -10.33 -30.15 10.76
CA SER A 48 -11.67 -29.70 11.16
C SER A 48 -12.49 -30.81 11.81
N ARG A 49 -12.43 -32.04 11.27
CA ARG A 49 -13.07 -33.21 11.90
C ARG A 49 -12.49 -33.52 13.28
N ARG A 50 -11.18 -33.38 13.47
CA ARG A 50 -10.55 -33.53 14.82
C ARG A 50 -11.01 -32.46 15.81
N ARG A 51 -11.41 -31.28 15.33
CA ARG A 51 -11.99 -30.19 16.13
C ARG A 51 -13.51 -30.32 16.30
N GLY A 52 -14.15 -31.35 15.74
CA GLY A 52 -15.57 -31.61 15.87
C GLY A 52 -16.47 -30.75 14.96
N GLN A 53 -15.91 -30.17 13.89
CA GLN A 53 -16.67 -29.44 12.87
C GLN A 53 -17.03 -30.37 11.71
N ASP A 54 -18.30 -30.34 11.29
CA ASP A 54 -18.81 -31.16 10.17
C ASP A 54 -18.42 -30.60 8.79
N THR A 55 -18.25 -29.27 8.69
CA THR A 55 -17.77 -28.58 7.49
C THR A 55 -16.27 -28.25 7.59
N PRO A 56 -15.53 -28.29 6.47
CA PRO A 56 -14.11 -27.91 6.45
C PRO A 56 -13.94 -26.44 6.84
N ASP A 57 -13.08 -26.18 7.81
CA ASP A 57 -12.73 -24.83 8.27
C ASP A 57 -11.60 -24.28 7.41
N LEU A 58 -11.98 -23.55 6.36
CA LEU A 58 -11.04 -23.01 5.37
C LEU A 58 -10.08 -21.96 5.96
N ALA A 59 -10.35 -21.40 7.15
CA ALA A 59 -9.41 -20.53 7.84
C ALA A 59 -8.09 -21.26 8.22
N LEU A 60 -8.13 -22.59 8.32
CA LEU A 60 -6.91 -23.40 8.56
C LEU A 60 -5.90 -23.35 7.40
N LEU A 61 -6.30 -22.91 6.21
CA LEU A 61 -5.39 -22.67 5.08
C LEU A 61 -4.59 -21.37 5.24
N THR A 62 -5.11 -20.41 6.01
CA THR A 62 -4.53 -19.06 6.11
C THR A 62 -3.66 -18.88 7.35
N ASP A 63 -4.00 -19.52 8.47
CA ASP A 63 -3.36 -19.28 9.77
C ASP A 63 -2.04 -20.07 9.88
N GLY A 64 -0.92 -19.35 9.82
CA GLY A 64 0.43 -19.91 9.71
C GLY A 64 1.10 -20.20 11.05
N LEU A 65 0.85 -19.36 12.06
CA LEU A 65 1.48 -19.46 13.37
C LEU A 65 0.66 -20.34 14.33
N ARG A 66 1.34 -21.04 15.25
CA ARG A 66 0.66 -21.81 16.31
C ARG A 66 -0.19 -20.89 17.21
N ALA A 67 0.32 -19.69 17.51
CA ALA A 67 -0.41 -18.69 18.29
C ALA A 67 -1.68 -18.19 17.57
N GLU A 68 -1.61 -17.96 16.25
CA GLU A 68 -2.79 -17.62 15.43
C GLU A 68 -3.85 -18.72 15.52
N ARG A 69 -3.45 -20.00 15.38
CA ARG A 69 -4.35 -21.16 15.43
C ARG A 69 -4.96 -21.45 16.80
N GLU A 70 -4.29 -21.03 17.87
CA GLU A 70 -4.76 -21.17 19.26
C GLU A 70 -5.72 -20.04 19.63
N GLN A 71 -5.57 -18.86 19.04
CA GLN A 71 -6.37 -17.66 19.33
C GLN A 71 -7.45 -17.35 18.28
N GLY A 72 -7.40 -17.98 17.10
CA GLY A 72 -8.36 -17.75 16.02
C GLY A 72 -8.24 -16.37 15.36
N ILE A 73 -7.05 -15.75 15.39
CA ILE A 73 -6.79 -14.42 14.83
C ILE A 73 -5.54 -14.43 13.94
N THR A 74 -5.50 -13.60 12.90
CA THR A 74 -4.28 -13.30 12.11
C THR A 74 -3.39 -12.33 12.90
N ILE A 75 -2.11 -12.66 13.09
CA ILE A 75 -1.15 -11.87 13.90
C ILE A 75 -0.13 -11.16 13.02
N ASP A 76 0.36 -11.81 11.96
CA ASP A 76 1.33 -11.21 11.02
C ASP A 76 0.77 -11.16 9.59
N VAL A 77 1.37 -10.34 8.72
CA VAL A 77 0.93 -10.26 7.32
C VAL A 77 1.32 -11.53 6.59
N ALA A 78 0.33 -12.34 6.22
CA ALA A 78 0.55 -13.53 5.40
C ALA A 78 0.35 -13.20 3.92
N TYR A 79 1.39 -13.42 3.10
CA TYR A 79 1.27 -13.31 1.65
C TYR A 79 0.81 -14.63 1.03
N ARG A 80 -0.27 -14.57 0.26
CA ARG A 80 -0.82 -15.70 -0.50
C ARG A 80 -0.81 -15.38 -1.99
N TYR A 81 -0.56 -16.41 -2.79
CA TYR A 81 -0.46 -16.31 -4.23
C TYR A 81 -1.47 -17.26 -4.86
N PHE A 82 -2.29 -16.74 -5.75
CA PHE A 82 -3.24 -17.55 -6.52
C PHE A 82 -3.44 -16.93 -7.90
N ALA A 83 -4.06 -17.67 -8.80
CA ALA A 83 -4.33 -17.20 -10.15
C ALA A 83 -5.65 -17.76 -10.66
N THR A 84 -6.30 -17.00 -11.53
CA THR A 84 -7.40 -17.46 -12.36
C THR A 84 -6.95 -17.57 -13.81
N ALA A 85 -7.86 -17.96 -14.70
CA ALA A 85 -7.60 -17.91 -16.14
C ALA A 85 -7.35 -16.48 -16.66
N ARG A 86 -7.82 -15.45 -15.93
CA ARG A 86 -7.74 -14.05 -16.37
C ARG A 86 -6.61 -13.27 -15.69
N ARG A 87 -6.24 -13.61 -14.45
CA ARG A 87 -5.39 -12.74 -13.63
C ARG A 87 -4.59 -13.48 -12.55
N ARG A 88 -3.44 -12.93 -12.18
CA ARG A 88 -2.62 -13.38 -11.04
C ARG A 88 -2.83 -12.47 -9.84
N PHE A 89 -2.78 -13.03 -8.64
CA PHE A 89 -3.09 -12.32 -7.41
C PHE A 89 -1.98 -12.51 -6.36
N ILE A 90 -1.65 -11.42 -5.69
CA ILE A 90 -0.88 -11.40 -4.44
C ILE A 90 -1.80 -10.81 -3.38
N LEU A 91 -2.23 -11.64 -2.45
CA LEU A 91 -3.04 -11.25 -1.32
C LEU A 91 -2.14 -11.06 -0.11
N ALA A 92 -2.24 -9.90 0.54
CA ALA A 92 -1.72 -9.65 1.88
C ALA A 92 -2.87 -9.77 2.90
N ASP A 93 -2.88 -10.86 3.68
CA ASP A 93 -3.85 -11.00 4.77
C ASP A 93 -3.39 -10.17 5.96
N THR A 94 -4.09 -9.06 6.26
CA THR A 94 -3.70 -8.17 7.34
C THR A 94 -4.50 -8.44 8.62
N PRO A 95 -3.86 -8.40 9.80
CA PRO A 95 -4.54 -8.55 11.08
C PRO A 95 -5.65 -7.50 11.26
N GLY A 96 -6.78 -7.91 11.83
CA GLY A 96 -7.91 -7.01 12.11
C GLY A 96 -7.90 -6.30 13.45
N HIS A 97 -6.92 -6.60 14.31
CA HIS A 97 -6.90 -6.10 15.69
C HIS A 97 -6.15 -4.77 15.79
N VAL A 98 -6.64 -3.91 16.69
CA VAL A 98 -6.15 -2.52 16.94
C VAL A 98 -4.64 -2.44 17.13
N GLN A 99 -4.05 -3.46 17.75
CA GLN A 99 -2.62 -3.52 18.07
C GLN A 99 -1.72 -3.75 16.84
N TYR A 100 -2.28 -3.91 15.64
CA TYR A 100 -1.55 -4.33 14.44
C TYR A 100 -1.66 -3.32 13.28
N THR A 101 -1.92 -2.04 13.54
CA THR A 101 -1.87 -0.96 12.52
C THR A 101 -0.59 -1.01 11.68
N ARG A 102 0.58 -1.25 12.29
CA ARG A 102 1.85 -1.39 11.56
C ARG A 102 1.85 -2.52 10.52
N ASN A 103 1.12 -3.60 10.80
CA ASN A 103 1.03 -4.77 9.91
C ASN A 103 0.11 -4.42 8.74
N MET A 104 -1.00 -3.74 8.99
CA MET A 104 -1.83 -3.19 7.92
C MET A 104 -1.04 -2.19 7.06
N VAL A 105 -0.28 -1.28 7.65
CA VAL A 105 0.58 -0.34 6.91
C VAL A 105 1.58 -1.07 6.03
N THR A 106 2.23 -2.11 6.56
CA THR A 106 3.17 -2.91 5.79
C THR A 106 2.49 -3.62 4.62
N GLY A 107 1.37 -4.29 4.85
CA GLY A 107 0.64 -5.04 3.81
C GLY A 107 -0.03 -4.14 2.76
N ALA A 108 -0.68 -3.06 3.19
CA ALA A 108 -1.43 -2.16 2.32
C ALA A 108 -0.54 -1.15 1.56
N SER A 109 0.68 -0.87 2.04
CA SER A 109 1.60 0.06 1.36
C SER A 109 1.92 -0.31 -0.09
N THR A 110 1.84 -1.59 -0.44
CA THR A 110 2.08 -2.10 -1.80
C THR A 110 0.81 -2.53 -2.52
N ALA A 111 -0.34 -2.43 -1.84
CA ALA A 111 -1.62 -2.81 -2.39
C ALA A 111 -2.12 -1.80 -3.43
N GLU A 112 -2.75 -2.34 -4.46
CA GLU A 112 -3.50 -1.63 -5.48
C GLU A 112 -5.00 -1.62 -5.16
N LEU A 113 -5.44 -2.58 -4.33
CA LEU A 113 -6.82 -2.69 -3.84
C LEU A 113 -6.87 -3.10 -2.36
N ALA A 114 -7.81 -2.56 -1.60
CA ALA A 114 -8.13 -3.01 -0.25
C ALA A 114 -9.55 -3.59 -0.21
N VAL A 115 -9.69 -4.83 0.29
CA VAL A 115 -11.00 -5.43 0.58
C VAL A 115 -11.28 -5.23 2.07
N VAL A 116 -12.24 -4.35 2.38
CA VAL A 116 -12.69 -4.08 3.74
C VAL A 116 -13.93 -4.94 4.01
N LEU A 117 -13.79 -5.92 4.89
CA LEU A 117 -14.87 -6.81 5.30
C LEU A 117 -15.65 -6.18 6.45
N VAL A 118 -16.97 -6.40 6.43
CA VAL A 118 -17.91 -5.96 7.47
C VAL A 118 -18.89 -7.09 7.74
N ASP A 119 -19.07 -7.48 9.00
CA ASP A 119 -20.17 -8.38 9.41
C ASP A 119 -21.53 -7.66 9.29
N ALA A 120 -22.43 -8.19 8.46
CA ALA A 120 -23.75 -7.63 8.21
C ALA A 120 -24.61 -7.47 9.49
N ARG A 121 -24.33 -8.25 10.54
CA ARG A 121 -25.05 -8.16 11.83
C ARG A 121 -24.64 -6.94 12.64
N ASN A 122 -23.38 -6.51 12.49
CA ASN A 122 -22.79 -5.43 13.27
C ASN A 122 -22.80 -4.10 12.52
N GLY A 123 -22.77 -4.14 11.18
CA GLY A 123 -22.63 -2.96 10.36
C GLY A 123 -21.27 -2.31 10.50
N VAL A 124 -21.17 -1.02 10.18
CA VAL A 124 -19.88 -0.30 10.19
C VAL A 124 -19.45 -0.02 11.63
N VAL A 125 -18.41 -0.73 12.08
CA VAL A 125 -17.81 -0.54 13.41
C VAL A 125 -16.57 0.35 13.36
N GLU A 126 -16.09 0.78 14.52
CA GLU A 126 -14.88 1.59 14.68
C GLU A 126 -13.66 0.97 13.97
N GLN A 127 -13.48 -0.35 14.07
CA GLN A 127 -12.40 -1.05 13.36
C GLN A 127 -12.53 -0.96 11.84
N THR A 128 -13.74 -1.04 11.29
CA THR A 128 -14.01 -0.85 9.85
C THR A 128 -13.58 0.54 9.41
N ARG A 129 -13.95 1.56 10.18
CA ARG A 129 -13.58 2.97 9.93
C ARG A 129 -12.07 3.16 9.98
N ARG A 130 -11.41 2.62 11.02
CA ARG A 130 -9.95 2.61 11.13
C ARG A 130 -9.26 1.99 9.91
N HIS A 131 -9.72 0.81 9.46
CA HIS A 131 -9.13 0.17 8.29
C HIS A 131 -9.30 1.01 7.01
N ALA A 132 -10.48 1.61 6.80
CA ALA A 132 -10.70 2.52 5.69
C ALA A 132 -9.80 3.77 5.77
N ALA A 133 -9.62 4.34 6.96
CA ALA A 133 -8.74 5.48 7.18
C ALA A 133 -7.27 5.16 6.88
N VAL A 134 -6.77 3.99 7.30
CA VAL A 134 -5.40 3.55 7.00
C VAL A 134 -5.23 3.28 5.50
N ALA A 135 -6.20 2.65 4.84
CA ALA A 135 -6.17 2.43 3.39
C ALA A 135 -6.17 3.77 2.62
N ALA A 136 -6.96 4.75 3.07
CA ALA A 136 -6.99 6.09 2.51
C ALA A 136 -5.65 6.83 2.71
N LEU A 137 -5.08 6.76 3.91
CA LEU A 137 -3.78 7.34 4.25
C LEU A 137 -2.67 6.81 3.34
N LEU A 138 -2.64 5.50 3.11
CA LEU A 138 -1.68 4.84 2.23
C LEU A 138 -2.01 4.99 0.74
N ARG A 139 -3.08 5.74 0.43
CA ARG A 139 -3.59 6.03 -0.90
C ARG A 139 -3.73 4.74 -1.73
N VAL A 140 -4.35 3.73 -1.12
CA VAL A 140 -4.70 2.49 -1.84
C VAL A 140 -5.70 2.88 -2.95
N PRO A 141 -5.38 2.63 -4.24
CA PRO A 141 -6.15 3.16 -5.37
C PRO A 141 -7.61 2.72 -5.40
N HIS A 142 -7.89 1.47 -5.03
CA HIS A 142 -9.22 0.89 -5.06
C HIS A 142 -9.62 0.36 -3.69
N VAL A 143 -10.88 0.57 -3.29
CA VAL A 143 -11.44 0.04 -2.05
C VAL A 143 -12.73 -0.70 -2.37
N VAL A 144 -12.83 -1.94 -1.89
CA VAL A 144 -14.01 -2.79 -2.00
C VAL A 144 -14.56 -3.02 -0.61
N LEU A 145 -15.86 -2.79 -0.42
CA LEU A 145 -16.58 -3.18 0.77
C LEU A 145 -17.20 -4.56 0.56
N ALA A 146 -16.75 -5.55 1.32
CA ALA A 146 -17.33 -6.89 1.33
C ALA A 146 -18.24 -7.02 2.56
N VAL A 147 -19.55 -6.88 2.37
CA VAL A 147 -20.55 -7.04 3.44
C VAL A 147 -20.81 -8.53 3.62
N ASN A 148 -20.14 -9.12 4.61
CA ASN A 148 -20.09 -10.54 4.85
C ASN A 148 -21.18 -11.02 5.81
N LYS A 149 -21.43 -12.33 5.84
CA LYS A 149 -22.43 -13.01 6.68
C LYS A 149 -23.87 -12.60 6.37
N MET A 150 -24.17 -12.33 5.11
CA MET A 150 -25.53 -12.04 4.65
C MET A 150 -26.52 -13.20 4.95
N ASP A 151 -26.02 -14.42 5.06
CA ASP A 151 -26.78 -15.60 5.48
C ASP A 151 -27.37 -15.49 6.90
N LEU A 152 -26.72 -14.72 7.79
CA LEU A 152 -27.19 -14.53 9.17
C LEU A 152 -28.20 -13.39 9.33
N VAL A 153 -28.44 -12.64 8.25
CA VAL A 153 -29.43 -11.56 8.18
C VAL A 153 -30.46 -11.84 7.08
N ASP A 154 -30.70 -13.12 6.82
CA ASP A 154 -31.68 -13.63 5.83
C ASP A 154 -31.54 -13.01 4.43
N TYR A 155 -30.30 -12.66 4.04
CA TYR A 155 -29.97 -12.05 2.76
C TYR A 155 -30.71 -10.74 2.47
N ALA A 156 -31.06 -9.99 3.52
CA ALA A 156 -31.92 -8.81 3.42
C ALA A 156 -31.23 -7.60 2.75
N GLU A 157 -31.77 -7.16 1.61
CA GLU A 157 -31.33 -5.96 0.87
C GLU A 157 -31.25 -4.69 1.75
N PRO A 158 -32.24 -4.37 2.61
CA PRO A 158 -32.18 -3.14 3.40
C PRO A 158 -30.98 -3.08 4.36
N VAL A 159 -30.52 -4.23 4.86
CA VAL A 159 -29.34 -4.32 5.75
C VAL A 159 -28.08 -4.00 4.96
N PHE A 160 -27.91 -4.62 3.79
CA PHE A 160 -26.80 -4.34 2.90
C PHE A 160 -26.76 -2.86 2.47
N ALA A 161 -27.91 -2.33 2.03
CA ALA A 161 -28.01 -0.96 1.54
C ALA A 161 -27.59 0.07 2.60
N ALA A 162 -28.05 -0.10 3.85
CA ALA A 162 -27.69 0.79 4.95
C ALA A 162 -26.18 0.78 5.25
N ILE A 163 -25.56 -0.41 5.27
CA ILE A 163 -24.11 -0.56 5.52
C ILE A 163 -23.30 0.04 4.38
N ALA A 164 -23.72 -0.22 3.13
CA ALA A 164 -23.04 0.30 1.95
C ALA A 164 -23.11 1.84 1.89
N GLU A 165 -24.27 2.43 2.21
CA GLU A 165 -24.44 3.89 2.26
C GLU A 165 -23.57 4.52 3.35
N GLU A 166 -23.61 3.99 4.57
CA GLU A 166 -22.81 4.50 5.69
C GLU A 166 -21.31 4.45 5.38
N PHE A 167 -20.82 3.30 4.90
CA PHE A 167 -19.41 3.12 4.59
C PHE A 167 -18.96 4.00 3.42
N THR A 168 -19.78 4.12 2.37
CA THR A 168 -19.44 4.94 1.19
C THR A 168 -19.35 6.43 1.58
N ALA A 169 -20.27 6.91 2.43
CA ALA A 169 -20.22 8.27 2.95
C ALA A 169 -18.94 8.53 3.78
N TYR A 170 -18.55 7.58 4.63
CA TYR A 170 -17.31 7.66 5.40
C TYR A 170 -16.06 7.59 4.53
N ALA A 171 -16.00 6.68 3.55
CA ALA A 171 -14.88 6.57 2.62
C ALA A 171 -14.72 7.86 1.78
N ALA A 172 -15.82 8.48 1.37
CA ALA A 172 -15.80 9.75 0.65
C ALA A 172 -15.22 10.90 1.50
N SER A 173 -15.50 10.96 2.81
CA SER A 173 -14.92 11.98 3.69
C SER A 173 -13.41 11.83 3.88
N LEU A 174 -12.88 10.62 3.69
CA LEU A 174 -11.45 10.30 3.65
C LEU A 174 -10.79 10.59 2.29
N GLY A 175 -11.56 11.01 1.28
CA GLY A 175 -11.08 11.23 -0.09
C GLY A 175 -10.97 9.95 -0.93
N VAL A 176 -11.46 8.81 -0.44
CA VAL A 176 -11.58 7.57 -1.23
C VAL A 176 -12.78 7.70 -2.15
N LYS A 177 -12.53 7.63 -3.45
CA LYS A 177 -13.57 7.68 -4.49
C LYS A 177 -13.90 6.27 -4.94
N ASP A 178 -15.13 6.08 -5.40
CA ASP A 178 -15.57 4.87 -6.12
C ASP A 178 -15.41 3.55 -5.34
N VAL A 179 -16.04 3.48 -4.15
CA VAL A 179 -16.13 2.23 -3.38
C VAL A 179 -17.13 1.27 -4.04
N VAL A 180 -16.69 0.04 -4.32
CA VAL A 180 -17.60 -1.03 -4.77
C VAL A 180 -18.04 -1.87 -3.58
N ALA A 181 -19.34 -1.95 -3.34
CA ALA A 181 -19.92 -2.79 -2.29
C ALA A 181 -20.44 -4.12 -2.86
N VAL A 182 -20.06 -5.23 -2.23
CA VAL A 182 -20.46 -6.59 -2.61
C VAL A 182 -21.05 -7.29 -1.38
N PRO A 183 -22.33 -7.71 -1.40
CA PRO A 183 -22.93 -8.53 -0.36
C PRO A 183 -22.48 -9.98 -0.55
N ILE A 184 -21.88 -10.59 0.46
CA ILE A 184 -21.32 -11.93 0.38
C ILE A 184 -21.68 -12.80 1.59
N SER A 185 -21.58 -14.11 1.41
CA SER A 185 -21.37 -15.05 2.52
C SER A 185 -20.10 -15.84 2.25
N ALA A 186 -19.04 -15.57 3.01
CA ALA A 186 -17.77 -16.28 2.86
C ALA A 186 -17.90 -17.79 3.17
N LEU A 187 -18.82 -18.15 4.08
CA LEU A 187 -19.05 -19.53 4.49
C LEU A 187 -19.87 -20.30 3.45
N ALA A 188 -21.00 -19.73 3.02
CA ALA A 188 -21.87 -20.37 2.03
C ALA A 188 -21.32 -20.26 0.60
N GLY A 189 -20.57 -19.20 0.31
CA GLY A 189 -19.95 -18.90 -0.99
C GLY A 189 -20.69 -17.88 -1.85
N ASP A 190 -21.83 -17.39 -1.38
CA ASP A 190 -22.67 -16.43 -2.11
C ASP A 190 -21.87 -15.18 -2.51
N ASN A 191 -21.88 -14.86 -3.81
CA ASN A 191 -21.22 -13.70 -4.43
C ASN A 191 -19.69 -13.61 -4.20
N VAL A 192 -19.04 -14.68 -3.71
CA VAL A 192 -17.57 -14.71 -3.58
C VAL A 192 -16.92 -15.01 -4.92
N VAL A 193 -17.32 -16.13 -5.54
CA VAL A 193 -16.86 -16.56 -6.87
C VAL A 193 -18.02 -16.60 -7.84
N GLU A 194 -19.08 -17.31 -7.45
CA GLU A 194 -20.31 -17.46 -8.24
C GLU A 194 -21.40 -16.51 -7.72
N PRO A 195 -22.29 -16.01 -8.60
CA PRO A 195 -23.45 -15.23 -8.20
C PRO A 195 -24.37 -16.02 -7.26
N SER A 196 -24.93 -15.33 -6.27
CA SER A 196 -25.90 -15.90 -5.33
C SER A 196 -27.28 -16.02 -5.95
N GLY A 197 -27.95 -17.15 -5.73
CA GLY A 197 -29.39 -17.31 -6.01
C GLY A 197 -30.30 -16.86 -4.84
N HIS A 198 -29.73 -16.40 -3.72
CA HIS A 198 -30.47 -15.89 -2.56
C HIS A 198 -30.62 -14.36 -2.61
N MET A 199 -29.76 -13.68 -3.36
CA MET A 199 -29.68 -12.22 -3.45
C MET A 199 -29.96 -11.74 -4.87
N ASP A 200 -31.10 -12.15 -5.45
CA ASP A 200 -31.52 -11.75 -6.82
C ASP A 200 -31.66 -10.23 -7.00
N TRP A 201 -31.81 -9.49 -5.89
CA TRP A 201 -31.83 -8.03 -5.86
C TRP A 201 -30.46 -7.41 -6.14
N TYR A 202 -29.35 -8.15 -5.98
CA TYR A 202 -28.00 -7.67 -6.23
C TYR A 202 -27.60 -7.90 -7.69
N GLY A 203 -27.59 -6.82 -8.48
CA GLY A 203 -27.16 -6.83 -9.89
C GLY A 203 -25.67 -6.54 -10.13
N GLY A 204 -24.85 -6.46 -9.07
CA GLY A 204 -23.42 -6.16 -9.18
C GLY A 204 -22.54 -7.38 -9.45
N PRO A 205 -21.21 -7.20 -9.59
CA PRO A 205 -20.28 -8.29 -9.83
C PRO A 205 -20.06 -9.14 -8.58
N THR A 206 -19.63 -10.39 -8.74
CA THR A 206 -19.06 -11.15 -7.61
C THR A 206 -17.74 -10.52 -7.16
N LEU A 207 -17.29 -10.86 -5.95
CA LEU A 207 -16.00 -10.38 -5.45
C LEU A 207 -14.86 -10.77 -6.39
N LEU A 208 -14.81 -12.04 -6.83
CA LEU A 208 -13.77 -12.50 -7.75
C LEU A 208 -13.84 -11.79 -9.09
N GLU A 209 -15.03 -11.61 -9.67
CA GLU A 209 -15.20 -10.89 -10.94
C GLU A 209 -14.68 -9.45 -10.84
N HIS A 210 -14.95 -8.76 -9.73
CA HIS A 210 -14.41 -7.43 -9.50
C HIS A 210 -12.89 -7.45 -9.36
N LEU A 211 -12.32 -8.39 -8.59
CA LEU A 211 -10.86 -8.55 -8.45
C LEU A 211 -10.19 -8.89 -9.79
N GLU A 212 -10.85 -9.63 -10.68
CA GLU A 212 -10.35 -9.93 -12.03
C GLU A 212 -10.35 -8.71 -12.94
N THR A 213 -11.38 -7.87 -12.84
CA THR A 213 -11.65 -6.79 -13.82
C THR A 213 -11.18 -5.41 -13.38
N VAL A 214 -10.92 -5.20 -12.08
CA VAL A 214 -10.49 -3.89 -11.57
C VAL A 214 -9.22 -3.42 -12.31
N PRO A 215 -9.23 -2.22 -12.91
CA PRO A 215 -8.04 -1.71 -13.58
C PRO A 215 -6.90 -1.60 -12.57
N VAL A 216 -5.72 -2.10 -12.93
CA VAL A 216 -4.50 -1.91 -12.12
C VAL A 216 -3.38 -1.37 -12.96
N GLY A 217 -2.46 -0.69 -12.27
CA GLY A 217 -1.50 0.17 -12.91
C GLY A 217 -2.13 1.52 -13.21
N SER A 218 -1.41 2.57 -12.87
CA SER A 218 -1.60 3.87 -13.50
C SER A 218 -1.10 3.79 -14.94
N ASP A 219 -1.76 4.49 -15.86
CA ASP A 219 -1.20 4.72 -17.18
C ASP A 219 0.09 5.55 -16.99
N PRO A 220 1.28 4.98 -17.26
CA PRO A 220 2.52 5.72 -17.04
C PRO A 220 2.60 6.96 -17.93
N SER A 221 1.81 7.06 -19.01
CA SER A 221 1.79 8.24 -19.87
C SER A 221 1.19 9.49 -19.20
N VAL A 222 0.39 9.33 -18.14
CA VAL A 222 -0.21 10.45 -17.41
C VAL A 222 0.59 10.87 -16.18
N GLU A 223 1.65 10.12 -15.83
CA GLU A 223 2.53 10.43 -14.71
C GLU A 223 3.83 11.09 -15.17
N PRO A 224 4.39 12.03 -14.39
CA PRO A 224 5.70 12.58 -14.70
C PRO A 224 6.79 11.53 -14.49
N ALA A 225 7.83 11.55 -15.33
CA ALA A 225 8.89 10.56 -15.27
C ALA A 225 9.75 10.76 -14.02
N ARG A 226 10.04 9.67 -13.32
CA ARG A 226 10.95 9.62 -12.17
C ARG A 226 11.87 8.43 -12.31
N PHE A 227 13.15 8.67 -12.55
CA PHE A 227 14.17 7.65 -12.74
C PHE A 227 15.26 7.76 -11.66
N PRO A 228 15.10 7.03 -10.53
CA PRO A 228 16.13 6.96 -9.52
C PRO A 228 17.36 6.21 -10.04
N VAL A 229 18.51 6.88 -10.05
CA VAL A 229 19.76 6.29 -10.50
C VAL A 229 20.24 5.29 -9.44
N GLN A 230 20.38 4.04 -9.85
CA GLN A 230 20.88 2.94 -9.01
C GLN A 230 22.37 2.71 -9.21
N TYR A 231 22.85 2.88 -10.43
CA TYR A 231 24.22 2.57 -10.82
C TYR A 231 24.68 3.44 -11.99
N VAL A 232 25.98 3.79 -12.01
CA VAL A 232 26.61 4.53 -13.10
C VAL A 232 27.55 3.59 -13.83
N ILE A 233 27.25 3.30 -15.09
CA ILE A 233 28.02 2.41 -15.96
C ILE A 233 29.10 3.22 -16.66
N ARG A 234 30.37 2.87 -16.38
CA ARG A 234 31.56 3.38 -17.07
C ARG A 234 32.48 2.18 -17.37
N PRO A 235 32.46 1.64 -18.59
CA PRO A 235 33.22 0.44 -18.95
C PRO A 235 34.74 0.59 -18.83
N GLN A 236 35.27 1.83 -18.86
CA GLN A 236 36.71 2.13 -18.83
C GLN A 236 37.51 1.33 -19.88
N SER A 237 36.90 1.01 -21.02
CA SER A 237 37.55 0.37 -22.17
C SER A 237 38.00 1.41 -23.19
N GLU A 238 39.00 1.08 -24.01
CA GLU A 238 39.46 1.96 -25.09
C GLU A 238 38.34 2.30 -26.10
N GLU A 239 37.44 1.34 -26.36
CA GLU A 239 36.29 1.53 -27.26
C GLU A 239 35.16 2.40 -26.65
N HIS A 240 35.10 2.54 -25.33
CA HIS A 240 34.03 3.24 -24.61
C HIS A 240 34.56 4.22 -23.57
N HIS A 241 35.64 4.93 -23.91
CA HIS A 241 36.33 5.85 -23.00
C HIS A 241 35.38 6.90 -22.39
N ASP A 242 34.49 7.45 -23.20
CA ASP A 242 33.56 8.53 -22.80
C ASP A 242 32.14 8.02 -22.49
N TYR A 243 31.94 6.70 -22.45
CA TYR A 243 30.61 6.15 -22.17
C TYR A 243 30.21 6.39 -20.71
N ARG A 244 29.05 7.03 -20.52
CA ARG A 244 28.38 7.19 -19.23
C ARG A 244 26.91 6.84 -19.34
N GLY A 245 26.55 5.65 -18.85
CA GLY A 245 25.17 5.20 -18.75
C GLY A 245 24.67 5.23 -17.31
N TYR A 246 23.43 5.63 -17.11
CA TYR A 246 22.78 5.64 -15.80
C TYR A 246 21.74 4.53 -15.75
N ALA A 247 22.00 3.50 -14.94
CA ALA A 247 21.12 2.35 -14.81
C ALA A 247 20.22 2.48 -13.57
N GLY A 248 18.98 2.06 -13.72
CA GLY A 248 17.96 2.13 -12.70
C GLY A 248 16.64 1.52 -13.16
N GLN A 249 15.65 1.55 -12.28
CA GLN A 249 14.27 1.20 -12.60
C GLN A 249 13.44 2.47 -12.66
N LEU A 250 12.70 2.68 -13.76
CA LEU A 250 11.83 3.84 -13.88
C LEU A 250 10.70 3.71 -12.83
N ALA A 251 10.64 4.64 -11.88
CA ALA A 251 9.70 4.57 -10.78
C ALA A 251 8.29 4.93 -11.24
N SER A 252 8.15 5.93 -12.10
CA SER A 252 6.89 6.41 -12.66
C SER A 252 7.12 7.06 -14.02
N GLY A 253 6.03 7.24 -14.77
CA GLY A 253 6.06 7.98 -16.01
C GLY A 253 6.68 7.25 -17.19
N VAL A 254 6.94 8.01 -18.26
CA VAL A 254 7.57 7.55 -19.49
C VAL A 254 8.76 8.44 -19.80
N LEU A 255 9.88 7.84 -20.21
CA LEU A 255 11.02 8.54 -20.80
C LEU A 255 11.14 8.20 -22.28
N ARG A 256 11.37 9.21 -23.11
CA ARG A 256 11.69 9.09 -24.52
C ARG A 256 13.03 9.71 -24.84
N VAL A 257 13.68 9.19 -25.87
CA VAL A 257 14.84 9.85 -26.46
C VAL A 257 14.42 11.24 -26.95
N GLY A 258 15.19 12.26 -26.59
CA GLY A 258 14.88 13.67 -26.85
C GLY A 258 14.09 14.37 -25.74
N ASP A 259 13.63 13.66 -24.69
CA ASP A 259 12.91 14.31 -23.60
C ASP A 259 13.85 15.24 -22.78
N PRO A 260 13.41 16.46 -22.45
CA PRO A 260 14.12 17.31 -21.49
C PRO A 260 13.95 16.75 -20.08
N VAL A 261 15.04 16.68 -19.33
CA VAL A 261 15.09 16.14 -17.97
C VAL A 261 15.88 17.03 -17.03
N THR A 262 15.53 16.95 -15.75
CA THR A 262 16.21 17.62 -14.64
C THR A 262 16.81 16.57 -13.72
N VAL A 263 18.06 16.79 -13.29
CA VAL A 263 18.79 15.92 -12.37
C VAL A 263 18.72 16.48 -10.96
N LEU A 264 18.01 15.78 -10.07
CA LEU A 264 17.83 16.16 -8.68
C LEU A 264 18.82 15.40 -7.78
N PRO A 265 19.35 16.05 -6.72
CA PRO A 265 18.96 17.37 -6.20
C PRO A 265 19.71 18.56 -6.85
N SER A 266 20.60 18.32 -7.82
CA SER A 266 21.49 19.36 -8.38
C SER A 266 20.75 20.48 -9.13
N GLY A 267 19.59 20.16 -9.73
CA GLY A 267 18.80 21.08 -10.56
C GLY A 267 19.33 21.27 -11.99
N HIS A 268 20.44 20.62 -12.38
CA HIS A 268 20.93 20.69 -13.76
C HIS A 268 19.92 20.06 -14.73
N THR A 269 19.84 20.61 -15.93
CA THR A 269 18.96 20.12 -16.99
C THR A 269 19.79 19.53 -18.12
N SER A 270 19.23 18.52 -18.79
CA SER A 270 19.80 17.91 -20.00
C SER A 270 18.68 17.30 -20.84
N THR A 271 19.04 16.54 -21.86
CA THR A 271 18.14 15.81 -22.74
C THR A 271 18.52 14.34 -22.74
N VAL A 272 17.53 13.44 -22.79
CA VAL A 272 17.78 12.00 -22.95
C VAL A 272 18.35 11.73 -24.34
N ALA A 273 19.61 11.30 -24.40
CA ALA A 273 20.29 11.01 -25.66
C ALA A 273 20.01 9.59 -26.17
N ALA A 274 19.88 8.63 -25.26
CA ALA A 274 19.56 7.24 -25.61
C ALA A 274 19.02 6.47 -24.41
N ILE A 275 18.29 5.39 -24.69
CA ILE A 275 17.75 4.47 -23.69
C ILE A 275 18.04 3.04 -24.15
N ASP A 276 18.55 2.22 -23.24
CA ASP A 276 18.80 0.79 -23.47
C ASP A 276 17.97 -0.05 -22.48
N ALA A 277 17.05 -0.87 -22.99
CA ALA A 277 16.26 -1.80 -22.21
C ALA A 277 16.83 -3.21 -22.37
N LEU A 278 17.30 -3.81 -21.27
CA LEU A 278 17.95 -5.14 -21.27
C LEU A 278 19.11 -5.25 -22.31
N GLY A 279 19.83 -4.15 -22.54
CA GLY A 279 20.94 -4.09 -23.50
C GLY A 279 20.53 -3.89 -24.95
N VAL A 280 19.25 -3.65 -25.23
CA VAL A 280 18.74 -3.30 -26.56
C VAL A 280 18.31 -1.84 -26.57
N GLU A 281 18.81 -1.08 -27.53
CA GLU A 281 18.47 0.33 -27.72
C GLU A 281 16.97 0.49 -28.05
N THR A 282 16.32 1.46 -27.42
CA THR A 282 14.89 1.75 -27.57
C THR A 282 14.64 3.26 -27.53
N ASP A 283 13.63 3.72 -28.25
CA ASP A 283 13.23 5.14 -28.26
C ASP A 283 12.41 5.54 -27.02
N ILE A 284 11.84 4.55 -26.32
CA ILE A 284 10.89 4.75 -25.23
C ILE A 284 11.09 3.71 -24.13
N ALA A 285 10.93 4.15 -22.88
CA ALA A 285 10.83 3.31 -21.70
C ALA A 285 9.73 3.83 -20.77
N TRP A 286 9.07 2.92 -20.07
CA TRP A 286 7.96 3.24 -19.16
C TRP A 286 8.11 2.50 -17.83
N ALA A 287 7.56 3.08 -16.77
CA ALA A 287 7.60 2.43 -15.47
C ALA A 287 6.81 1.10 -15.49
N PRO A 288 7.29 0.02 -14.83
CA PRO A 288 8.46 -0.07 -13.98
C PRO A 288 9.68 -0.72 -14.65
N GLN A 289 9.99 -0.41 -15.92
CA GLN A 289 11.10 -1.05 -16.63
C GLN A 289 12.47 -0.67 -16.05
N SER A 290 13.38 -1.63 -16.03
CA SER A 290 14.81 -1.40 -15.75
C SER A 290 15.53 -1.06 -17.04
N VAL A 291 16.16 0.11 -17.08
CA VAL A 291 16.81 0.66 -18.27
C VAL A 291 18.13 1.32 -17.93
N THR A 292 18.97 1.49 -18.95
CA THR A 292 20.11 2.40 -18.92
C THR A 292 19.74 3.65 -19.72
N VAL A 293 19.96 4.82 -19.15
CA VAL A 293 19.73 6.11 -19.80
C VAL A 293 21.05 6.80 -20.02
N ARG A 294 21.25 7.38 -21.21
CA ARG A 294 22.37 8.29 -21.52
C ARG A 294 21.82 9.69 -21.72
N LEU A 295 22.55 10.69 -21.23
CA LEU A 295 22.19 12.10 -21.38
C LEU A 295 23.08 12.77 -22.43
N ALA A 296 22.60 13.88 -23.00
CA ALA A 296 23.35 14.65 -23.98
C ALA A 296 24.53 15.42 -23.38
N ASP A 297 24.42 15.80 -22.10
CA ASP A 297 25.40 16.61 -21.39
C ASP A 297 26.12 15.79 -20.30
N ASP A 298 27.40 16.10 -20.08
CA ASP A 298 28.21 15.52 -19.01
C ASP A 298 27.86 16.14 -17.66
N ILE A 299 26.78 15.66 -17.04
CA ILE A 299 26.38 16.05 -15.69
C ILE A 299 26.97 15.09 -14.67
N ASP A 300 27.45 15.62 -13.54
CA ASP A 300 27.88 14.78 -12.42
C ASP A 300 26.69 14.15 -11.69
N ILE A 301 26.34 12.94 -12.12
CA ILE A 301 25.25 12.13 -11.56
C ILE A 301 25.83 10.89 -10.90
N SER A 302 25.29 10.56 -9.73
CA SER A 302 25.69 9.45 -8.87
C SER A 302 24.47 8.61 -8.43
N ARG A 303 24.72 7.49 -7.73
CA ARG A 303 23.64 6.71 -7.13
C ARG A 303 22.90 7.55 -6.09
N GLY A 304 21.57 7.53 -6.15
CA GLY A 304 20.73 8.32 -5.25
C GLY A 304 20.28 9.65 -5.83
N ASP A 305 20.78 10.02 -7.00
CA ASP A 305 20.23 11.13 -7.78
C ASP A 305 19.02 10.65 -8.59
N LEU A 306 18.15 11.59 -8.92
CA LEU A 306 16.86 11.33 -9.58
C LEU A 306 16.81 12.12 -10.89
N ILE A 307 16.69 11.41 -12.00
CA ILE A 307 16.42 12.04 -13.31
C ILE A 307 14.91 12.13 -13.46
N ALA A 308 14.39 13.34 -13.60
CA ALA A 308 12.96 13.60 -13.63
C ALA A 308 12.56 14.45 -14.83
N SER A 309 11.35 14.23 -15.35
CA SER A 309 10.75 15.10 -16.37
C SER A 309 9.56 15.89 -15.78
N GLY A 310 9.19 16.98 -16.48
CA GLY A 310 8.06 17.83 -16.09
C GLY A 310 8.30 18.63 -14.80
N SER A 311 7.23 18.88 -14.05
CA SER A 311 7.33 19.54 -12.74
C SER A 311 8.03 18.65 -11.73
N THR A 312 9.07 19.17 -11.10
CA THR A 312 9.88 18.46 -10.10
C THR A 312 9.68 19.04 -8.71
N ALA A 313 9.72 18.18 -7.69
CA ALA A 313 9.79 18.65 -6.30
C ALA A 313 11.07 19.47 -6.05
N VAL A 314 10.95 20.48 -5.20
CA VAL A 314 12.08 21.30 -4.78
C VAL A 314 12.92 20.52 -3.78
N ALA A 315 14.22 20.41 -4.04
CA ALA A 315 15.12 19.72 -3.12
C ALA A 315 15.24 20.51 -1.81
N SER A 316 14.90 19.86 -0.68
CA SER A 316 14.90 20.45 0.65
C SER A 316 15.70 19.60 1.63
N LYS A 317 16.26 20.25 2.65
CA LYS A 317 16.82 19.56 3.82
C LYS A 317 15.81 19.38 4.95
N ASP A 318 14.71 20.12 4.91
CA ASP A 318 13.59 19.96 5.84
C ASP A 318 12.49 19.21 5.10
N ILE A 319 12.17 18.02 5.58
CA ILE A 319 11.16 17.13 4.99
C ILE A 319 9.99 17.05 5.96
N GLU A 320 8.86 17.60 5.54
CA GLU A 320 7.56 17.45 6.21
C GLU A 320 6.91 16.15 5.75
N ALA A 321 6.48 15.34 6.70
CA ALA A 321 5.97 14.02 6.40
C ALA A 321 4.99 13.51 7.44
N THR A 322 3.98 12.81 6.94
CA THR A 322 3.16 11.90 7.74
C THR A 322 3.86 10.56 7.83
N VAL A 323 3.94 10.01 9.03
CA VAL A 323 4.67 8.78 9.29
C VAL A 323 3.85 7.80 10.11
N CYS A 324 4.11 6.51 9.93
CA CYS A 324 3.65 5.44 10.82
C CYS A 324 4.87 4.80 11.49
N HIS A 325 4.91 4.84 12.83
CA HIS A 325 5.99 4.25 13.58
C HIS A 325 5.75 2.74 13.79
N LEU A 326 6.74 1.93 13.43
CA LEU A 326 6.61 0.47 13.31
C LEU A 326 7.33 -0.29 14.43
N ASN A 327 8.30 0.37 15.07
CA ASN A 327 9.17 -0.26 16.07
C ASN A 327 8.63 -0.04 17.50
N GLU A 328 9.04 -0.92 18.42
CA GLU A 328 8.70 -0.78 19.84
C GLU A 328 9.48 0.35 20.53
N ARG A 329 10.66 0.69 20.01
CA ARG A 329 11.47 1.80 20.51
C ARG A 329 10.88 3.13 20.01
N PRO A 330 10.30 3.97 20.89
CA PRO A 330 9.59 5.15 20.44
C PRO A 330 10.49 6.13 19.69
N LEU A 331 9.90 6.85 18.74
CA LEU A 331 10.56 7.91 17.99
C LEU A 331 10.39 9.24 18.72
N HIS A 332 11.50 9.85 19.13
CA HIS A 332 11.49 11.12 19.85
C HIS A 332 12.15 12.25 19.05
N VAL A 333 11.83 13.50 19.38
CA VAL A 333 12.53 14.68 18.85
C VAL A 333 14.02 14.60 19.21
N GLY A 334 14.88 14.93 18.24
CA GLY A 334 16.33 14.81 18.37
C GLY A 334 16.89 13.42 18.05
N ALA A 335 16.04 12.43 17.74
CA ALA A 335 16.50 11.11 17.31
C ALA A 335 17.30 11.21 16.00
N LYS A 336 18.48 10.57 15.97
CA LYS A 336 19.33 10.45 14.79
C LYS A 336 18.96 9.17 14.05
N VAL A 337 18.59 9.31 12.79
CA VAL A 337 18.11 8.20 11.94
C VAL A 337 18.80 8.25 10.58
N LEU A 338 18.70 7.15 9.83
CA LEU A 338 18.98 7.15 8.39
C LEU A 338 17.65 7.23 7.64
N LEU A 339 17.50 8.21 6.76
CA LEU A 339 16.37 8.32 5.85
C LEU A 339 16.76 7.64 4.53
N LYS A 340 16.06 6.57 4.17
CA LYS A 340 16.19 5.92 2.86
C LYS A 340 15.04 6.32 1.95
N HIS A 341 15.35 7.05 0.89
CA HIS A 341 14.42 7.49 -0.14
C HIS A 341 14.93 6.99 -1.49
N THR A 342 14.11 6.22 -2.19
CA THR A 342 14.48 5.53 -3.44
C THR A 342 15.81 4.76 -3.31
N THR A 343 16.87 5.23 -3.97
CA THR A 343 18.21 4.63 -4.02
C THR A 343 19.22 5.34 -3.13
N ARG A 344 18.81 6.44 -2.49
CA ARG A 344 19.62 7.27 -1.59
C ARG A 344 19.34 6.94 -0.13
N THR A 345 20.39 6.93 0.68
CA THR A 345 20.29 6.88 2.14
C THR A 345 21.09 8.04 2.72
N VAL A 346 20.45 8.90 3.51
CA VAL A 346 21.09 10.06 4.12
C VAL A 346 20.89 10.05 5.63
N ARG A 347 21.83 10.65 6.37
CA ARG A 347 21.63 10.90 7.79
C ARG A 347 20.54 11.96 7.97
N ALA A 348 19.68 11.77 8.95
CA ALA A 348 18.63 12.70 9.30
C ALA A 348 18.45 12.79 10.82
N LEU A 349 17.82 13.88 11.25
CA LEU A 349 17.44 14.17 12.62
C LEU A 349 15.93 14.41 12.65
N VAL A 350 15.22 13.84 13.62
CA VAL A 350 13.83 14.23 13.91
C VAL A 350 13.87 15.63 14.52
N LYS A 351 13.50 16.64 13.73
CA LYS A 351 13.54 18.05 14.14
C LYS A 351 12.34 18.40 15.02
N GLU A 352 11.18 17.88 14.66
CA GLU A 352 9.91 18.15 15.33
C GLU A 352 8.94 16.97 15.11
N ILE A 353 8.07 16.71 16.08
CA ILE A 353 6.89 15.86 15.93
C ILE A 353 5.70 16.75 16.28
N SER A 354 4.93 17.15 15.27
CA SER A 354 3.90 18.19 15.40
C SER A 354 2.65 17.64 16.09
N TYR A 355 2.14 16.51 15.59
CA TYR A 355 0.96 15.86 16.16
C TYR A 355 0.95 14.36 15.83
N ARG A 356 0.16 13.62 16.60
CA ARG A 356 -0.30 12.26 16.28
C ARG A 356 -1.76 12.29 15.86
N ILE A 357 -2.16 11.37 15.02
CA ILE A 357 -3.54 11.19 14.58
C ILE A 357 -4.13 10.08 15.44
N ASP A 358 -5.21 10.39 16.15
CA ASP A 358 -6.07 9.36 16.72
C ASP A 358 -6.80 8.68 15.55
N ILE A 359 -6.53 7.40 15.29
CA ILE A 359 -7.02 6.73 14.08
C ILE A 359 -8.54 6.48 14.16
N ASP A 360 -9.11 6.48 15.36
CA ASP A 360 -10.53 6.20 15.58
C ASP A 360 -11.38 7.44 15.35
N THR A 361 -10.91 8.58 15.84
CA THR A 361 -11.61 9.87 15.68
C THR A 361 -11.08 10.70 14.51
N LEU A 362 -9.92 10.33 13.97
CA LEU A 362 -9.11 11.10 13.01
C LEU A 362 -8.59 12.43 13.56
N GLU A 363 -8.76 12.70 14.84
CA GLU A 363 -8.33 13.95 15.48
C GLU A 363 -6.81 14.07 15.55
N GLN A 364 -6.31 15.28 15.33
CA GLN A 364 -4.90 15.60 15.52
C GLN A 364 -4.67 16.00 16.98
N ARG A 365 -3.81 15.25 17.68
CA ARG A 365 -3.41 15.54 19.06
C ARG A 365 -1.93 15.89 19.11
N PRO A 366 -1.52 16.97 19.79
CA PRO A 366 -0.11 17.27 20.00
C PRO A 366 0.65 16.07 20.56
N ALA A 367 1.85 15.81 20.03
CA ALA A 367 2.67 14.65 20.41
C ALA A 367 4.11 15.05 20.76
N PRO A 368 4.33 15.96 21.72
CA PRO A 368 5.67 16.45 22.05
C PRO A 368 6.58 15.36 22.62
N GLU A 369 6.00 14.33 23.22
CA GLU A 369 6.73 13.21 23.82
C GLU A 369 7.32 12.25 22.77
N GLY A 370 6.78 12.22 21.55
CA GLY A 370 7.21 11.30 20.50
C GLY A 370 6.07 10.44 19.93
N LEU A 371 6.45 9.47 19.10
CA LEU A 371 5.57 8.47 18.51
C LEU A 371 5.92 7.08 19.03
N ASN A 372 4.93 6.37 19.57
CA ASN A 372 5.05 4.97 19.98
C ASN A 372 4.69 4.03 18.83
N VAL A 373 4.87 2.72 19.05
CA VAL A 373 4.51 1.71 18.06
C VAL A 373 3.05 1.88 17.63
N ASN A 374 2.78 1.77 16.32
CA ASN A 374 1.48 1.99 15.68
C ASN A 374 1.00 3.44 15.61
N ASP A 375 1.67 4.40 16.28
CA ASP A 375 1.28 5.80 16.16
C ASP A 375 1.50 6.28 14.73
N ILE A 376 0.50 7.01 14.24
CA ILE A 376 0.57 7.76 12.98
C ILE A 376 0.66 9.22 13.35
N GLY A 377 1.60 9.96 12.77
CA GLY A 377 1.78 11.36 13.12
C GLY A 377 2.50 12.16 12.06
N HIS A 378 2.48 13.48 12.23
CA HIS A 378 3.22 14.41 11.40
C HIS A 378 4.54 14.79 12.07
N LEU A 379 5.61 14.79 11.28
CA LEU A 379 6.93 15.20 11.76
C LEU A 379 7.69 16.01 10.72
N VAL A 380 8.72 16.71 11.19
CA VAL A 380 9.69 17.39 10.34
C VAL A 380 11.05 16.73 10.55
N LEU A 381 11.68 16.30 9.46
CA LEU A 381 13.03 15.75 9.47
C LEU A 381 14.01 16.77 8.94
N ARG A 382 15.18 16.88 9.58
CA ARG A 382 16.35 17.58 9.03
C ARG A 382 17.34 16.58 8.46
N THR A 383 17.51 16.57 7.15
CA THR A 383 18.48 15.71 6.46
C THR A 383 19.86 16.39 6.32
N ALA A 384 20.92 15.60 6.26
CA ALA A 384 22.28 16.10 6.04
C ALA A 384 22.47 16.70 4.64
N GLU A 385 21.79 16.11 3.65
CA GLU A 385 21.82 16.46 2.23
C GLU A 385 20.38 16.74 1.74
N PRO A 386 20.20 17.66 0.77
CA PRO A 386 18.87 17.96 0.26
C PRO A 386 18.29 16.76 -0.49
N LEU A 387 17.00 16.50 -0.29
CA LEU A 387 16.24 15.47 -0.99
C LEU A 387 15.06 16.12 -1.73
N ALA A 388 14.75 15.61 -2.92
CA ALA A 388 13.59 16.03 -3.70
C ALA A 388 12.53 14.91 -3.66
N LEU A 389 11.72 14.91 -2.60
CA LEU A 389 10.60 13.98 -2.46
C LEU A 389 9.40 14.59 -3.17
N ASP A 390 8.75 13.82 -4.04
CA ASP A 390 7.43 14.20 -4.52
C ASP A 390 6.42 14.13 -3.37
N PRO A 391 5.37 14.95 -3.36
CA PRO A 391 4.25 14.73 -2.44
C PRO A 391 3.70 13.31 -2.62
N TYR A 392 3.48 12.58 -1.52
CA TYR A 392 3.05 11.17 -1.58
C TYR A 392 1.73 10.99 -2.35
N ARG A 393 0.85 12.01 -2.28
CA ARG A 393 -0.41 12.07 -3.04
C ARG A 393 -0.23 12.12 -4.56
N ASP A 394 0.87 12.72 -5.03
CA ASP A 394 1.13 12.90 -6.46
C ASP A 394 1.94 11.71 -6.99
N ASN A 395 2.85 11.16 -6.18
CA ASN A 395 3.63 9.98 -6.52
C ASN A 395 3.98 9.14 -5.29
N ARG A 396 3.30 7.99 -5.12
CA ARG A 396 3.53 7.10 -3.97
C ARG A 396 4.97 6.56 -3.91
N ARG A 397 5.61 6.33 -5.05
CA ARG A 397 6.94 5.70 -5.10
C ARG A 397 8.04 6.67 -4.71
N THR A 398 8.01 7.90 -5.21
CA THR A 398 9.00 8.93 -4.89
C THR A 398 8.57 9.86 -3.77
N GLY A 399 7.36 9.73 -3.22
CA GLY A 399 6.97 10.36 -1.96
C GLY A 399 7.07 9.47 -0.73
N SER A 400 7.42 8.19 -0.90
CA SER A 400 7.64 7.26 0.22
C SER A 400 9.10 7.21 0.66
N PHE A 401 9.32 7.01 1.95
CA PHE A 401 10.64 6.75 2.52
C PHE A 401 10.53 5.88 3.78
N ILE A 402 11.67 5.40 4.26
CA ILE A 402 11.75 4.75 5.58
C ILE A 402 12.82 5.39 6.45
N LEU A 403 12.59 5.40 7.76
CA LEU A 403 13.59 5.73 8.76
C LEU A 403 14.19 4.44 9.31
N ILE A 404 15.51 4.41 9.37
CA ILE A 404 16.30 3.25 9.75
C ILE A 404 17.18 3.64 10.94
N ASP A 405 17.30 2.73 11.90
CA ASP A 405 18.24 2.87 13.01
C ASP A 405 19.68 2.77 12.48
N PRO A 406 20.55 3.79 12.71
CA PRO A 406 21.92 3.76 12.26
C PRO A 406 22.80 2.71 12.97
N ALA A 407 22.38 2.19 14.13
CA ALA A 407 23.16 1.24 14.92
C ALA A 407 23.04 -0.20 14.41
N ASP A 408 21.83 -0.63 14.06
CA ASP A 408 21.53 -2.03 13.72
C ASP A 408 20.85 -2.21 12.36
N GLY A 409 20.45 -1.13 11.68
CA GLY A 409 19.79 -1.19 10.37
C GLY A 409 18.29 -1.55 10.44
N THR A 410 17.69 -1.57 11.62
CA THR A 410 16.26 -1.86 11.80
C THR A 410 15.40 -0.74 11.20
N THR A 411 14.33 -1.09 10.49
CA THR A 411 13.34 -0.09 10.05
C THR A 411 12.51 0.37 11.24
N LEU A 412 12.57 1.66 11.54
CA LEU A 412 11.86 2.28 12.65
C LEU A 412 10.47 2.77 12.25
N THR A 413 10.38 3.42 11.08
CA THR A 413 9.21 4.20 10.69
C THR A 413 9.05 4.17 9.17
N ALA A 414 7.82 4.06 8.69
CA ALA A 414 7.47 4.31 7.29
C ALA A 414 6.95 5.75 7.14
N GLY A 415 7.37 6.45 6.09
CA GLY A 415 7.04 7.86 5.88
C GLY A 415 6.47 8.16 4.50
N MET A 416 5.56 9.13 4.48
CA MET A 416 4.86 9.67 3.33
C MET A 416 5.09 11.18 3.32
N ALA A 417 5.73 11.70 2.29
CA ALA A 417 6.02 13.13 2.16
C ALA A 417 4.71 13.94 2.06
N GLY A 418 4.60 14.98 2.88
CA GLY A 418 3.42 15.82 3.02
C GLY A 418 2.40 15.34 4.06
N GLU A 419 1.21 15.92 4.00
CA GLU A 419 0.13 15.69 4.96
C GLU A 419 -0.66 14.40 4.70
N ALA A 420 -1.32 13.93 5.76
CA ALA A 420 -2.08 12.68 5.80
C ALA A 420 -3.35 12.71 4.93
N PHE A 421 -4.12 13.80 5.02
CA PHE A 421 -5.43 13.96 4.42
C PHE A 421 -5.55 15.36 3.78
N ASP A 422 -6.36 15.50 2.73
CA ASP A 422 -6.50 16.75 1.96
C ASP A 422 -7.26 17.87 2.70
N THR A 423 -7.81 17.58 3.87
CA THR A 423 -8.56 18.53 4.70
C THR A 423 -7.84 18.71 6.03
N THR A 424 -7.63 19.96 6.43
CA THR A 424 -7.26 20.33 7.80
C THR A 424 -8.30 19.75 8.76
N VAL A 425 -8.00 18.58 9.32
CA VAL A 425 -8.68 18.08 10.51
C VAL A 425 -8.47 19.16 11.57
N SER A 426 -9.57 19.61 12.17
CA SER A 426 -9.58 20.69 13.15
C SER A 426 -8.53 20.44 14.25
N THR A 427 -7.49 21.27 14.26
CA THR A 427 -6.56 21.38 15.40
C THR A 427 -7.32 21.97 16.57
N ILE A 428 -7.54 21.18 17.63
CA ILE A 428 -7.96 21.73 18.92
C ILE A 428 -6.68 22.21 19.61
N ASP A 429 -6.53 23.53 19.72
CA ASP A 429 -5.48 24.14 20.54
C ASP A 429 -5.62 23.65 21.99
N ALA A 430 -4.52 23.17 22.57
CA ALA A 430 -4.45 22.64 23.93
C ALA A 430 -4.60 23.74 25.03
N SER A 431 -5.37 24.80 24.78
CA SER A 431 -5.52 25.95 25.67
C SER A 431 -6.91 26.09 26.30
N THR A 432 -7.69 25.01 26.42
CA THR A 432 -9.05 25.07 27.02
C THR A 432 -9.33 24.07 28.15
N GLU A 433 -8.30 23.52 28.79
CA GLU A 433 -8.44 22.71 30.03
C GLU A 433 -8.13 23.47 31.34
N GLU A 434 -8.23 24.81 31.35
CA GLU A 434 -8.28 25.59 32.60
C GLU A 434 -9.48 26.54 32.55
N ASP A 435 -10.63 26.02 32.96
CA ASP A 435 -11.70 26.71 33.68
C ASP A 435 -12.98 25.90 33.45
N TRP A 436 -13.37 25.05 34.41
CA TRP A 436 -14.75 24.82 34.88
C TRP A 436 -14.74 23.81 36.05
N VAL A 437 -14.68 24.39 37.26
CA VAL A 437 -15.01 23.86 38.61
C VAL A 437 -14.01 22.95 39.33
#